data_AF-A0A2U1NWD3-F1
#
_entry.id   AF-A0A2U1NWD3-F1
#
_cell.length_a   1.000
_cell.length_b   1.000
_cell.length_c   1.000
_cell.angle_alpha   90.00
_cell.angle_beta   90.00
_cell.angle_gamma   90.00
#
_symmetry.space_group_name_H-M   'P 1'
#
loop_
_entity.id
_entity.type
_entity.pdbx_description
1 polymer ?
#
loop_
_entity_poly.entity_id
_entity_poly.type
_entity_poly.pdbx_seq_one_letter_code
_entity_poly.pdbx_strand_id
1 'polypeptide(L)'
;MKGIVIFVLAILVVPGFIVHPSEAITCLDVDRLLGPCVNFLRDGGMVPEACCRGLQGLKDECHSKADRQTACDCSKRAAIALGIKQDYAESLPDKCGILISVPISPTVDCSRVSLMYESYK
;
A
#
# COMPACT_ATOMS: atom_id res chain seq x y z
N MET A 1 -42.47 -19.87 45.64
CA MET A 1 -41.03 -19.92 45.27
C MET A 1 -40.98 -20.15 43.76
N LYS A 2 -41.31 -19.11 42.99
CA LYS A 2 -40.40 -18.31 42.13
C LYS A 2 -39.86 -19.15 40.95
N GLY A 3 -40.62 -19.05 39.86
CA GLY A 3 -40.41 -19.78 38.62
C GLY A 3 -39.04 -19.52 38.00
N ILE A 4 -38.45 -20.61 37.54
CA ILE A 4 -37.19 -20.62 36.81
C ILE A 4 -37.52 -20.20 35.38
N VAL A 5 -37.36 -18.91 35.11
CA VAL A 5 -37.35 -18.37 33.75
C VAL A 5 -36.00 -18.73 33.16
N ILE A 6 -35.94 -19.83 32.42
CA ILE A 6 -34.77 -20.24 31.64
C ILE A 6 -34.65 -19.23 30.50
N PHE A 7 -33.83 -18.20 30.73
CA PHE A 7 -33.46 -17.20 29.74
C PHE A 7 -32.54 -17.89 28.74
N VAL A 8 -33.12 -18.43 27.66
CA VAL A 8 -32.39 -18.95 26.52
C VAL A 8 -31.67 -17.78 25.86
N LEU A 9 -30.43 -17.55 26.28
CA LEU A 9 -29.50 -16.64 25.63
C LEU A 9 -29.25 -17.19 24.23
N ALA A 10 -29.99 -16.66 23.25
CA ALA A 10 -29.69 -16.82 21.84
C ALA A 10 -28.31 -16.20 21.58
N ILE A 11 -27.30 -17.07 21.51
CA ILE A 11 -25.96 -16.70 21.04
C ILE A 11 -26.11 -16.40 19.56
N LEU A 12 -26.29 -15.11 19.24
CA LEU A 12 -26.06 -14.58 17.90
C LEU A 12 -24.62 -14.89 17.51
N VAL A 13 -24.44 -15.97 16.75
CA VAL A 13 -23.19 -16.25 16.04
C VAL A 13 -23.07 -15.19 14.95
N VAL A 14 -22.44 -14.07 15.28
CA VAL A 14 -21.96 -13.12 14.29
C VAL A 14 -20.85 -13.84 13.53
N PRO A 15 -20.92 -14.03 12.20
CA PRO A 15 -19.79 -14.53 11.46
C PRO A 15 -18.65 -13.54 11.66
N GLY A 16 -17.63 -13.99 12.41
CA GLY A 16 -16.45 -13.22 12.71
C GLY A 16 -15.83 -12.75 11.40
N PHE A 17 -15.91 -11.45 11.16
CA PHE A 17 -14.96 -10.78 10.27
C PHE A 17 -13.59 -11.04 10.90
N ILE A 18 -12.81 -11.94 10.32
CA ILE A 18 -11.41 -12.09 10.69
C ILE A 18 -10.73 -10.80 10.21
N VAL A 19 -10.74 -9.80 11.08
CA VAL A 19 -9.86 -8.64 10.97
C VAL A 19 -8.49 -9.19 11.35
N HIS A 20 -7.71 -9.58 10.34
CA HIS A 20 -6.27 -9.62 10.54
C HIS A 20 -5.87 -8.23 11.03
N PRO A 21 -5.19 -8.09 12.17
CA PRO A 21 -4.56 -6.83 12.51
C PRO A 21 -3.41 -6.64 11.52
N SER A 22 -3.72 -6.21 10.30
CA SER A 22 -2.71 -5.62 9.42
C SER A 22 -2.30 -4.34 10.11
N GLU A 23 -1.06 -4.27 10.59
CA GLU A 23 -0.50 -2.97 10.97
C GLU A 23 -0.65 -2.03 9.78
N ALA A 24 -1.18 -0.84 10.03
CA ALA A 24 -1.34 0.14 8.96
C ALA A 24 0.05 0.54 8.47
N ILE A 25 0.25 0.51 7.15
CA ILE A 25 1.53 0.90 6.54
C ILE A 25 1.94 2.31 6.98
N THR A 26 3.20 2.49 7.35
CA THR A 26 3.74 3.81 7.72
C THR A 26 4.66 4.37 6.65
N CYS A 27 4.94 5.68 6.68
CA CYS A 27 5.94 6.26 5.78
C CYS A 27 7.33 5.67 5.98
N LEU A 28 7.67 5.23 7.19
CA LEU A 28 8.95 4.58 7.46
C LEU A 28 9.05 3.24 6.72
N ASP A 29 7.94 2.50 6.63
CA ASP A 29 7.90 1.24 5.89
C ASP A 29 8.05 1.49 4.39
N VAL A 30 7.35 2.50 3.86
CA VAL A 30 7.48 2.92 2.45
C VAL A 30 8.92 3.31 2.13
N ASP A 31 9.56 4.12 2.97
CA ASP A 31 10.95 4.56 2.77
C ASP A 31 11.93 3.37 2.82
N ARG A 32 11.69 2.39 3.70
CA ARG A 32 12.50 1.16 3.79
C ARG A 32 12.35 0.29 2.55
N LEU A 33 11.11 0.12 2.08
CA LEU A 33 10.78 -0.67 0.91
C LEU A 33 11.33 -0.03 -0.38
N LEU A 34 11.22 1.29 -0.53
CA LEU A 34 11.67 2.01 -1.72
C LEU A 34 13.13 2.48 -1.66
N GLY A 35 13.78 2.41 -0.49
CA GLY A 35 15.19 2.79 -0.31
C GLY A 35 16.14 2.19 -1.36
N PRO A 36 16.06 0.90 -1.69
CA PRO A 36 16.89 0.29 -2.74
C PRO A 36 16.62 0.83 -4.16
N CYS A 37 15.48 1.49 -4.38
CA CYS A 37 15.09 2.05 -5.68
C CYS A 37 15.64 3.46 -5.94
N VAL A 38 16.11 4.17 -4.91
CA VAL A 38 16.40 5.60 -4.97
C VAL A 38 17.36 5.98 -6.10
N ASN A 39 18.45 5.23 -6.29
CA ASN A 39 19.40 5.52 -7.38
C ASN A 39 18.75 5.41 -8.76
N PHE A 40 17.98 4.34 -9.00
CA PHE A 40 17.25 4.18 -10.26
C PHE A 40 16.21 5.28 -10.45
N LEU A 41 15.46 5.60 -9.40
CA LEU A 41 14.41 6.61 -9.43
C LEU A 41 14.97 8.03 -9.68
N ARG A 42 16.24 8.30 -9.36
CA ARG A 42 16.90 9.60 -9.61
C ARG A 42 17.65 9.65 -10.93
N ASP A 43 18.41 8.62 -11.23
CA ASP A 43 19.43 8.64 -12.29
C ASP A 43 19.18 7.62 -13.39
N GLY A 44 18.26 6.66 -13.18
CA GLY A 44 17.94 5.59 -14.10
C GLY A 44 18.94 4.44 -14.02
N GLY A 45 19.13 3.75 -15.14
CA GLY A 45 20.06 2.61 -15.24
C GLY A 45 19.41 1.26 -14.89
N MET A 46 20.20 0.37 -14.29
CA MET A 46 19.73 -0.96 -13.92
C MET A 46 18.91 -0.91 -12.63
N VAL A 47 17.75 -1.57 -12.63
CA VAL A 47 16.93 -1.72 -11.43
C VAL A 47 17.52 -2.85 -10.58
N PRO A 48 17.92 -2.60 -9.31
CA PRO A 48 18.39 -3.66 -8.43
C PRO A 48 17.26 -4.64 -8.10
N GLU A 49 17.56 -5.94 -7.95
CA GLU A 49 16.55 -6.91 -7.52
C GLU A 49 15.91 -6.55 -6.17
N ALA A 50 16.70 -5.97 -5.26
CA ALA A 50 16.21 -5.50 -3.98
C ALA A 50 15.16 -4.39 -4.13
N CYS A 51 15.24 -3.56 -5.18
CA CYS A 51 14.22 -2.58 -5.49
C CYS A 51 12.91 -3.24 -5.91
N CYS A 52 12.96 -4.22 -6.82
CA CYS A 52 11.73 -4.94 -7.21
C CYS A 52 11.12 -5.73 -6.05
N ARG A 53 11.93 -6.33 -5.17
CA ARG A 53 11.44 -6.95 -3.93
C ARG A 53 10.77 -5.95 -3.01
N GLY A 54 11.34 -4.76 -2.85
CA GLY A 54 10.75 -3.68 -2.08
C GLY A 54 9.43 -3.19 -2.67
N LEU A 55 9.35 -3.06 -4.00
CA LEU A 55 8.12 -2.70 -4.70
C LEU A 55 7.03 -3.77 -4.52
N GLN A 56 7.41 -5.05 -4.54
CA GLN A 56 6.49 -6.15 -4.26
C GLN A 56 6.00 -6.11 -2.81
N GLY A 57 6.90 -5.90 -1.84
CA GLY A 57 6.50 -5.72 -0.44
C GLY A 57 5.55 -4.53 -0.26
N LEU A 58 5.80 -3.40 -0.93
CA LEU A 58 4.89 -2.25 -0.89
C LEU A 58 3.50 -2.58 -1.41
N LYS A 59 3.41 -3.37 -2.48
CA LYS A 59 2.13 -3.87 -3.00
C LYS A 59 1.43 -4.77 -1.98
N ASP A 60 2.19 -5.67 -1.36
CA ASP A 60 1.65 -6.65 -0.42
C ASP A 60 1.15 -5.97 0.87
N GLU A 61 1.80 -4.90 1.34
CA GLU A 61 1.31 -4.13 2.49
C GLU A 61 0.08 -3.26 2.18
N CYS A 62 -0.20 -2.99 0.90
CA CYS A 62 -1.25 -2.05 0.46
C CYS A 62 -2.60 -2.72 0.15
N HIS A 63 -3.16 -3.42 1.14
CA HIS A 63 -4.42 -4.15 0.97
C HIS A 63 -5.66 -3.23 0.91
N SER A 64 -5.72 -2.22 1.79
CA SER A 64 -6.87 -1.33 1.88
C SER A 64 -6.67 -0.04 1.07
N LYS A 65 -7.77 0.68 0.86
CA LYS A 65 -7.73 2.03 0.28
C LYS A 65 -6.91 2.99 1.15
N ALA A 66 -7.05 2.88 2.48
CA ALA A 66 -6.32 3.73 3.40
C ALA A 66 -4.81 3.49 3.28
N ASP A 67 -4.39 2.22 3.17
CA ASP A 67 -2.96 1.87 3.01
C ASP A 67 -2.41 2.46 1.71
N ARG A 68 -3.14 2.31 0.60
CA ARG A 68 -2.73 2.88 -0.69
C ARG A 68 -2.63 4.41 -0.67
N GLN A 69 -3.54 5.08 0.03
CA GLN A 69 -3.49 6.55 0.19
C GLN A 69 -2.27 6.96 1.02
N THR A 70 -2.07 6.33 2.18
CA THR A 70 -0.89 6.56 3.03
C THR A 70 0.39 6.32 2.26
N ALA A 71 0.52 5.17 1.59
CA ALA A 71 1.68 4.82 0.78
C ALA A 71 1.95 5.83 -0.34
N CYS A 72 0.90 6.30 -1.02
CA CYS A 72 1.01 7.34 -2.03
C CYS A 72 1.52 8.66 -1.45
N ASP A 73 0.93 9.13 -0.34
CA ASP A 73 1.34 10.39 0.28
C ASP A 73 2.79 10.35 0.79
N CYS A 74 3.20 9.22 1.38
CA CYS A 74 4.58 8.99 1.79
C CYS A 74 5.53 8.97 0.58
N SER A 75 5.19 8.19 -0.46
CA SER A 75 5.99 8.09 -1.69
C SER A 75 6.15 9.45 -2.38
N LYS A 76 5.09 10.26 -2.42
CA LYS A 76 5.12 11.62 -2.98
C LYS A 76 6.08 12.54 -2.23
N ARG A 77 6.03 12.53 -0.89
CA ARG A 77 6.93 13.34 -0.05
C ARG A 77 8.39 12.92 -0.25
N ALA A 78 8.66 11.63 -0.22
CA ALA A 78 9.99 11.08 -0.48
C ALA A 78 10.47 11.45 -1.90
N ALA A 79 9.58 11.35 -2.91
CA ALA A 79 9.89 11.68 -4.29
C ALA A 79 10.34 13.14 -4.46
N ILE A 80 9.64 14.07 -3.80
CA ILE A 80 9.98 15.50 -3.81
C ILE A 80 11.32 15.73 -3.08
N ALA A 81 11.50 15.14 -1.89
CA ALA A 81 12.69 15.33 -1.07
C ALA A 81 13.96 14.78 -1.74
N LEU A 82 13.85 13.68 -2.47
CA LEU A 82 14.98 12.99 -3.11
C LEU A 82 15.21 13.42 -4.57
N GLY A 83 14.35 14.28 -5.13
CA GLY A 83 14.44 14.70 -6.52
C GLY A 83 14.24 13.54 -7.49
N ILE A 84 13.28 12.66 -7.20
CA ILE A 84 12.92 11.54 -8.06
C ILE A 84 12.36 12.06 -9.39
N LYS A 85 12.80 11.46 -10.50
CA LYS A 85 12.33 11.78 -11.84
C LYS A 85 11.10 10.95 -12.18
N GLN A 86 10.07 11.62 -12.70
CA GLN A 86 8.77 11.01 -12.98
C GLN A 86 8.89 9.86 -13.99
N ASP A 87 9.67 10.03 -15.07
CA ASP A 87 9.81 9.00 -16.12
C ASP A 87 10.35 7.67 -15.56
N TYR A 88 11.31 7.74 -14.63
CA TYR A 88 11.86 6.54 -14.00
C TYR A 88 10.86 5.89 -13.05
N ALA A 89 10.14 6.70 -12.28
CA ALA A 89 9.14 6.20 -11.35
C ALA A 89 7.97 5.52 -12.08
N GLU A 90 7.53 6.05 -13.22
CA GLU A 90 6.50 5.45 -14.08
C GLU A 90 6.99 4.16 -14.74
N SER A 91 8.27 4.06 -15.10
CA SER A 91 8.83 2.85 -15.74
C SER A 91 9.17 1.71 -14.77
N LEU A 92 9.25 1.99 -13.46
CA LEU A 92 9.73 1.03 -12.47
C LEU A 92 8.82 -0.22 -12.35
N PRO A 93 7.48 -0.09 -12.27
CA PRO A 93 6.59 -1.25 -12.18
C PRO A 93 6.75 -2.22 -13.36
N ASP A 94 6.78 -1.70 -14.60
CA ASP A 94 6.98 -2.49 -15.81
C ASP A 94 8.34 -3.20 -15.82
N LYS A 95 9.41 -2.50 -15.40
CA LYS A 95 10.76 -3.10 -15.31
C LYS A 95 10.84 -4.21 -14.26
N CYS A 96 10.03 -4.14 -13.22
CA CYS A 96 9.93 -5.19 -12.21
C CYS A 96 8.89 -6.26 -12.55
N GLY A 97 8.07 -6.08 -13.58
CA GLY A 97 6.95 -6.98 -13.90
C GLY A 97 5.86 -6.98 -12.83
N ILE A 98 5.70 -5.88 -12.09
CA ILE A 98 4.77 -5.78 -10.96
C ILE A 98 3.63 -4.85 -11.34
N LEU A 99 2.42 -5.39 -11.35
CA LEU A 99 1.20 -4.58 -11.36
C LEU A 99 0.95 -4.05 -9.94
N ILE A 100 1.25 -2.78 -9.70
CA ILE A 100 1.04 -2.10 -8.41
C ILE A 100 -0.04 -1.02 -8.55
N SER A 101 -0.96 -0.96 -7.59
CA SER A 101 -2.06 0.02 -7.56
C SER A 101 -1.73 1.29 -6.76
N VAL A 102 -0.46 1.49 -6.42
CA VAL A 102 0.05 2.67 -5.72
C VAL A 102 0.92 3.46 -6.69
N PRO A 103 0.53 4.67 -7.09
CA PRO A 103 1.35 5.50 -7.96
C PRO A 103 2.55 6.03 -7.20
N ILE A 104 3.76 5.78 -7.71
CA ILE A 104 5.01 6.34 -7.21
C ILE A 104 5.33 7.53 -8.11
N SER A 105 4.82 8.72 -7.78
CA SER A 105 5.10 9.92 -8.57
C SER A 105 5.06 11.17 -7.70
N PRO A 106 5.95 12.15 -7.96
CA PRO A 106 5.95 13.42 -7.23
C PRO A 106 4.72 14.30 -7.54
N THR A 107 4.05 14.09 -8.68
CA THR A 107 2.95 14.93 -9.18
C THR A 107 1.56 14.33 -8.96
N VAL A 108 1.49 13.09 -8.45
CA VAL A 108 0.21 12.39 -8.34
C VAL A 108 -0.71 13.02 -7.27
N ASP A 109 -2.01 12.95 -7.55
CA ASP A 109 -3.07 13.24 -6.57
C ASP A 109 -3.46 11.95 -5.84
N CYS A 110 -2.93 11.81 -4.62
CA CYS A 110 -3.16 10.63 -3.77
C CYS A 110 -4.62 10.48 -3.32
N SER A 111 -5.44 11.52 -3.41
CA SER A 111 -6.88 11.47 -3.11
C SER A 111 -7.64 10.65 -4.15
N ARG A 112 -7.15 10.60 -5.39
CA ARG A 112 -7.76 9.88 -6.52
C ARG A 112 -7.41 8.40 -6.58
N VAL A 113 -6.45 7.94 -5.77
CA VAL A 113 -6.10 6.50 -5.63
C VAL A 113 -7.32 5.67 -5.18
N SER A 114 -8.32 6.33 -4.58
CA SER A 114 -9.64 5.75 -4.32
C SER A 114 -10.37 5.19 -5.55
N LEU A 115 -10.21 5.79 -6.72
CA LEU A 115 -11.04 5.51 -7.91
C LEU A 115 -10.45 4.41 -8.79
N MET A 116 -9.14 4.17 -8.72
CA MET A 116 -8.48 3.12 -9.51
C MET A 116 -8.81 1.70 -9.01
N TYR A 117 -9.05 1.53 -7.71
CA TYR A 117 -9.40 0.22 -7.14
C TYR A 117 -10.82 -0.23 -7.50
N GLU A 118 -11.80 0.70 -7.53
CA GLU A 118 -13.17 0.36 -7.92
C GLU A 118 -13.32 0.04 -9.41
N SER A 119 -12.38 0.47 -10.26
CA SER A 119 -12.40 0.14 -11.70
C SER A 119 -11.73 -1.21 -12.04
N TYR A 120 -11.03 -1.84 -11.09
CA TYR A 120 -10.38 -3.15 -11.26
C TYR A 120 -11.20 -4.31 -10.65
N LYS A 121 -12.34 -4.00 -10.03
CA LYS A 121 -13.31 -5.00 -9.55
C LYS A 121 -14.47 -5.10 -10.53
#